data_AF-A0A2E1M323-F1
#
_entry.id   AF-A0A2E1M323-F1
#
_cell.length_a   1.000
_cell.length_b   1.000
_cell.length_c   1.000
_cell.angle_alpha   90.00
_cell.angle_beta   90.00
_cell.angle_gamma   90.00
#
_symmetry.space_group_name_H-M   'P 1'
#
loop_
_entity.id
_entity.type
_entity.pdbx_description
1 polymer ?
#
loop_
_entity_poly.entity_id
_entity_poly.type
_entity_poly.pdbx_seq_one_letter_code
_entity_poly.pdbx_strand_id
1 'polypeptide(L)'
;MIQDFISAGIPDGDINNSKFSSSPQFGFFGRDPSSYEVTARLEVEVESEEHLQLLAAAADENDEVEFESTEFEHSEAEAFEVQVRELALQDVMEQKAYYESNLGIKLQAINFYYGGVQRMSRAMPIVAMEMAADVASTAVQSVAAPAVAPTFDEVEYQSSVTVVFEIVSDN
;
A
#
# COMPACT_ATOMS: atom_id res chain seq x y z
N MET A 1 -24.03 20.13 2.10
CA MET A 1 -22.75 19.44 1.84
C MET A 1 -22.46 18.31 2.82
N ILE A 2 -22.05 18.55 4.08
CA ILE A 2 -21.77 17.44 5.04
C ILE A 2 -22.98 16.51 5.19
N GLN A 3 -24.18 17.08 5.29
CA GLN A 3 -25.43 16.31 5.37
C GLN A 3 -25.70 15.47 4.12
N ASP A 4 -25.20 15.88 2.95
CA ASP A 4 -25.39 15.17 1.68
C ASP A 4 -24.47 13.95 1.63
N PHE A 5 -23.23 14.06 2.10
CA PHE A 5 -22.33 12.90 2.29
C PHE A 5 -22.88 11.90 3.32
N ILE A 6 -23.41 12.39 4.44
CA ILE A 6 -24.07 11.52 5.43
C ILE A 6 -25.30 10.82 4.81
N SER A 7 -26.07 11.54 3.99
CA SER A 7 -27.24 10.97 3.31
C SER A 7 -26.86 9.96 2.22
N ALA A 8 -25.66 10.10 1.63
CA ALA A 8 -25.09 9.16 0.68
C ALA A 8 -24.52 7.89 1.33
N GLY A 9 -24.46 7.83 2.67
CA GLY A 9 -24.05 6.65 3.43
C GLY A 9 -22.68 6.77 4.11
N ILE A 10 -22.03 7.93 4.05
CA ILE A 10 -20.74 8.16 4.73
C ILE A 10 -20.98 8.39 6.23
N PRO A 11 -20.33 7.62 7.14
CA PRO A 11 -20.48 7.83 8.57
C PRO A 11 -19.96 9.20 9.03
N ASP A 12 -20.69 9.87 9.93
CA ASP A 12 -20.29 11.19 10.48
C ASP A 12 -18.94 11.15 11.21
N GLY A 13 -18.60 10.02 11.82
CA GLY A 13 -17.33 9.82 12.51
C GLY A 13 -16.11 9.84 11.59
N ASP A 14 -16.31 9.57 10.30
CA ASP A 14 -15.24 9.44 9.30
C ASP A 14 -15.00 10.77 8.56
N ILE A 15 -15.80 11.80 8.86
CA ILE A 15 -15.75 13.12 8.23
C ILE A 15 -15.02 14.12 9.14
N ASN A 16 -13.83 14.54 8.73
CA ASN A 16 -13.03 15.53 9.44
C ASN A 16 -13.00 16.87 8.68
N ASN A 17 -13.53 17.92 9.32
CA ASN A 17 -13.56 19.26 8.74
C ASN A 17 -12.42 20.12 9.28
N SER A 18 -11.54 20.56 8.38
CA SER A 18 -10.42 21.44 8.71
C SER A 18 -10.84 22.91 8.86
N LYS A 19 -9.89 23.77 9.25
CA LYS A 19 -10.14 25.20 9.43
C LYS A 19 -10.40 25.89 8.09
N PHE A 20 -11.42 26.73 8.04
CA PHE A 20 -11.73 27.56 6.88
C PHE A 20 -10.66 28.65 6.67
N SER A 21 -10.29 28.89 5.42
CA SER A 21 -9.46 30.03 5.01
C SER A 21 -10.32 31.02 4.23
N SER A 22 -10.10 32.32 4.41
CA SER A 22 -10.77 33.34 3.61
C SER A 22 -9.75 34.29 3.01
N SER A 23 -9.81 34.45 1.69
CA SER A 23 -8.94 35.34 0.93
C SER A 23 -9.77 36.44 0.26
N PRO A 24 -9.51 37.73 0.55
CA PRO A 24 -10.18 38.82 -0.13
C PRO A 24 -9.69 38.94 -1.58
N GLN A 25 -10.62 39.05 -2.52
CA GLN A 25 -10.33 39.31 -3.93
C GLN A 25 -10.56 40.80 -4.23
N PHE A 26 -9.57 41.44 -4.86
CA PHE A 26 -9.60 42.87 -5.17
C PHE A 26 -9.78 43.10 -6.68
N GLY A 27 -10.73 43.97 -7.04
CA GLY A 27 -10.92 44.39 -8.43
C GLY A 27 -9.85 45.37 -8.93
N PHE A 28 -9.75 45.53 -10.26
CA PHE A 28 -8.67 46.26 -10.96
C PHE A 28 -8.53 47.76 -10.62
N PHE A 29 -9.45 48.36 -9.84
CA PHE A 29 -9.49 49.81 -9.59
C PHE A 29 -9.77 50.23 -8.12
N GLY A 30 -9.79 49.33 -7.14
CA GLY A 30 -10.17 49.66 -5.75
C GLY A 30 -9.27 49.02 -4.68
N ARG A 31 -9.16 49.68 -3.52
CA ARG A 31 -8.53 49.13 -2.29
C ARG A 31 -9.51 48.32 -1.43
N ASP A 32 -10.79 48.33 -1.80
CA ASP A 32 -11.85 47.59 -1.13
C ASP A 32 -12.00 46.21 -1.82
N PRO A 33 -12.10 45.11 -1.06
CA PRO A 33 -12.30 43.79 -1.63
C PRO A 33 -13.69 43.73 -2.29
N SER A 34 -13.74 43.27 -3.53
CA SER A 34 -14.98 43.13 -4.30
C SER A 34 -15.69 41.80 -4.02
N SER A 35 -14.97 40.80 -3.51
CA SER A 35 -15.47 39.48 -3.14
C SER A 35 -14.53 38.83 -2.12
N TYR A 36 -15.02 37.79 -1.45
CA TYR A 36 -14.22 36.92 -0.58
C TYR A 36 -14.35 35.51 -1.09
N GLU A 37 -13.22 34.84 -1.24
CA GLU A 37 -13.18 33.40 -1.48
C GLU A 37 -13.01 32.71 -0.14
N VAL A 38 -13.88 31.75 0.16
CA VAL A 38 -13.83 30.96 1.39
C VAL A 38 -13.63 29.51 0.97
N THR A 39 -12.52 28.93 1.41
CA THR A 39 -12.20 27.52 1.17
C THR A 39 -12.20 26.76 2.49
N ALA A 40 -12.77 25.56 2.47
CA ALA A 40 -12.75 24.63 3.58
C ALA A 40 -12.29 23.27 3.05
N ARG A 41 -11.43 22.59 3.81
CA ARG A 41 -10.94 21.26 3.46
C ARG A 41 -11.69 20.22 4.28
N LEU A 42 -12.26 19.24 3.58
CA LEU A 42 -12.87 18.06 4.15
C LEU A 42 -11.94 16.87 3.91
N GLU A 43 -11.60 16.15 4.97
CA GLU A 43 -10.86 14.90 4.92
C GLU A 43 -11.83 13.79 5.33
N VAL A 44 -11.91 12.73 4.54
CA VAL A 44 -12.81 11.60 4.80
C VAL A 44 -12.03 10.31 4.78
N GLU A 45 -12.10 9.55 5.87
CA GLU A 45 -11.54 8.22 5.96
C GLU A 45 -12.49 7.20 5.33
N VAL A 46 -11.97 6.30 4.51
CA VAL A 46 -12.78 5.36 3.74
C VAL A 46 -12.21 3.95 3.84
N GLU A 47 -12.97 3.03 4.42
CA GLU A 47 -12.55 1.64 4.62
C GLU A 47 -12.94 0.69 3.47
N SER A 48 -13.76 1.15 2.52
CA SER A 48 -14.24 0.30 1.42
C SER A 48 -14.33 1.01 0.07
N GLU A 49 -14.11 0.26 -1.01
CA GLU A 49 -14.24 0.78 -2.38
C GLU A 49 -15.66 1.29 -2.66
N GLU A 50 -16.68 0.62 -2.11
CA GLU A 50 -18.09 1.05 -2.24
C GLU A 50 -18.29 2.46 -1.65
N HIS A 51 -17.73 2.72 -0.47
CA HIS A 51 -17.81 4.04 0.16
C HIS A 51 -17.03 5.10 -0.63
N LEU A 52 -15.89 4.75 -1.23
CA LEU A 52 -15.13 5.68 -2.07
C LEU A 52 -15.93 6.08 -3.31
N GLN A 53 -16.61 5.11 -3.94
CA GLN A 53 -17.48 5.37 -5.08
C GLN A 53 -18.68 6.24 -4.71
N LEU A 54 -19.29 6.00 -3.54
CA LEU A 54 -20.40 6.82 -3.03
C LEU A 54 -19.94 8.26 -2.74
N LEU A 55 -18.75 8.43 -2.14
CA LEU A 55 -18.17 9.73 -1.86
C LEU A 55 -17.87 10.51 -3.14
N ALA A 56 -17.27 9.85 -4.14
CA ALA A 56 -17.00 10.45 -5.44
C ALA A 56 -18.30 10.87 -6.15
N ALA A 57 -19.32 10.01 -6.16
CA ALA A 57 -20.62 10.33 -6.76
C ALA A 57 -21.30 11.52 -6.07
N ALA A 58 -21.25 11.58 -4.74
CA ALA A 58 -21.82 12.71 -3.99
C ALA A 58 -21.02 14.02 -4.22
N ALA A 59 -19.70 13.94 -4.41
CA ALA A 59 -18.88 15.09 -4.76
C ALA A 59 -19.19 15.61 -6.18
N ASP A 60 -19.36 14.70 -7.16
CA ASP A 60 -19.69 15.04 -8.55
C ASP A 60 -21.05 15.78 -8.70
N GLU A 61 -21.97 15.60 -7.74
CA GLU A 61 -23.25 16.33 -7.71
C GLU A 61 -23.11 17.79 -7.24
N ASN A 62 -21.94 18.20 -6.76
CA ASN A 62 -21.70 19.51 -6.18
C ASN A 62 -20.51 20.22 -6.86
N ASP A 63 -20.80 21.17 -7.75
CA ASP A 63 -19.80 21.95 -8.50
C ASP A 63 -18.80 22.75 -7.62
N GLU A 64 -19.12 22.94 -6.34
CA GLU A 64 -18.31 23.68 -5.36
C GLU A 64 -17.23 22.79 -4.68
N VAL A 65 -17.20 21.50 -5.00
CA VAL A 65 -16.34 20.50 -4.39
C VAL A 65 -15.22 20.15 -5.36
N GLU A 66 -13.98 20.35 -4.92
CA GLU A 66 -12.81 19.95 -5.68
C GLU A 66 -12.07 18.83 -4.96
N PHE A 67 -11.70 17.81 -5.72
CA PHE A 67 -10.82 16.75 -5.24
C PHE A 67 -9.39 17.27 -5.10
N GLU A 68 -8.83 17.19 -3.90
CA GLU A 68 -7.45 17.63 -3.65
C GLU A 68 -6.45 16.46 -3.73
N SER A 69 -6.62 15.43 -2.90
CA SER A 69 -5.69 14.31 -2.80
C SER A 69 -6.34 13.07 -2.14
N THR A 70 -5.73 11.91 -2.34
CA THR A 70 -6.04 10.66 -1.62
C THR A 70 -4.74 10.03 -1.14
N GLU A 71 -4.74 9.53 0.09
CA GLU A 71 -3.67 8.75 0.67
C GLU A 71 -4.20 7.36 1.04
N PHE A 72 -3.44 6.31 0.73
CA PHE A 72 -3.82 4.93 0.99
C PHE A 72 -3.06 4.40 2.21
N GLU A 73 -3.81 3.94 3.21
CA GLU A 73 -3.27 3.33 4.42
C GLU A 73 -3.65 1.85 4.50
N HIS A 74 -2.71 1.00 4.91
CA HIS A 74 -2.99 -0.40 5.21
C HIS A 74 -2.99 -0.59 6.72
N SER A 75 -4.19 -0.65 7.31
CA SER A 75 -4.40 -0.72 8.75
C SER A 75 -3.71 -1.93 9.40
N GLU A 76 -3.59 -3.06 8.69
CA GLU A 76 -2.98 -4.29 9.18
C GLU A 76 -1.51 -4.46 8.76
N ALA A 77 -0.85 -3.41 8.25
CA ALA A 77 0.52 -3.50 7.72
C ALA A 77 1.50 -4.20 8.67
N GLU A 78 1.52 -3.83 9.96
CA GLU A 78 2.43 -4.42 10.94
C GLU A 78 2.13 -5.92 11.17
N ALA A 79 0.86 -6.31 11.19
CA ALA A 79 0.46 -7.70 11.34
C ALA A 79 0.93 -8.54 10.15
N PHE A 80 0.81 -8.02 8.92
CA PHE A 80 1.32 -8.67 7.71
C PHE A 80 2.85 -8.77 7.70
N GLU A 81 3.56 -7.74 8.15
CA GLU A 81 5.03 -7.78 8.27
C GLU A 81 5.51 -8.90 9.20
N VAL A 82 4.81 -9.15 10.29
CA VAL A 82 5.10 -10.26 11.21
C VAL A 82 4.82 -11.60 10.52
N GLN A 83 3.67 -11.74 9.86
CA GLN A 83 3.28 -12.98 9.19
C GLN A 83 4.28 -13.39 8.10
N VAL A 84 4.71 -12.47 7.24
CA VAL A 84 5.67 -12.80 6.17
C VAL A 84 7.04 -13.18 6.71
N ARG A 85 7.43 -12.64 7.87
CA ARG A 85 8.66 -13.02 8.55
C ARG A 85 8.59 -14.43 9.12
N GLU A 86 7.46 -14.79 9.72
CA GLU A 86 7.22 -16.14 10.23
C GLU A 86 7.23 -17.18 9.11
N LEU A 87 6.59 -16.88 7.99
CA LEU A 87 6.62 -17.72 6.78
C LEU A 87 8.05 -17.90 6.26
N ALA A 88 8.83 -16.82 6.15
CA ALA A 88 10.22 -16.91 5.69
C ALA A 88 11.10 -17.77 6.64
N LEU A 89 10.84 -17.74 7.95
CA LEU A 89 11.53 -18.60 8.90
C LEU A 89 11.08 -20.06 8.78
N GLN A 90 9.79 -20.30 8.55
CA GLN A 90 9.27 -21.63 8.30
C GLN A 90 9.92 -22.26 7.07
N ASP A 91 9.99 -21.53 5.96
CA ASP A 91 10.64 -21.98 4.72
C ASP A 91 12.11 -22.38 4.96
N VAL A 92 12.85 -21.59 5.75
CA VAL A 92 14.22 -21.92 6.13
C VAL A 92 14.29 -23.21 6.96
N MET A 93 13.36 -23.40 7.89
CA MET A 93 13.32 -24.60 8.73
C MET A 93 12.95 -25.85 7.93
N GLU A 94 12.06 -25.73 6.95
CA GLU A 94 11.73 -26.81 6.01
C GLU A 94 12.93 -27.16 5.12
N GLN A 95 13.63 -26.15 4.59
CA GLN A 95 14.88 -26.37 3.84
C GLN A 95 15.95 -27.05 4.70
N LYS A 96 16.12 -26.60 5.95
CA LYS A 96 17.02 -27.22 6.91
C LYS A 96 16.69 -28.71 7.08
N ALA A 97 15.43 -29.04 7.39
CA ALA A 97 15.00 -30.42 7.60
C ALA A 97 15.19 -31.28 6.34
N TYR A 98 14.98 -30.71 5.16
CA TYR A 98 15.27 -31.37 3.88
C TYR A 98 16.75 -31.71 3.73
N TYR A 99 17.67 -30.81 4.09
CA TYR A 99 19.11 -31.10 4.01
C TYR A 99 19.56 -32.10 5.10
N GLU A 100 19.06 -31.97 6.33
CA GLU A 100 19.40 -32.91 7.42
C GLU A 100 18.96 -34.34 7.09
N SER A 101 17.73 -34.51 6.56
CA SER A 101 17.19 -35.83 6.22
C SER A 101 17.89 -36.49 5.02
N ASN A 102 18.22 -35.72 3.98
CA ASN A 102 18.84 -36.27 2.78
C ASN A 102 20.34 -36.52 2.92
N LEU A 103 21.05 -35.70 3.70
CA LEU A 103 22.51 -35.79 3.84
C LEU A 103 22.94 -36.50 5.13
N GLY A 104 22.02 -36.79 6.05
CA GLY A 104 22.32 -37.42 7.34
C GLY A 104 23.20 -36.56 8.25
N ILE A 105 23.15 -35.24 8.06
CA ILE A 105 23.92 -34.25 8.82
C ILE A 105 23.01 -33.50 9.79
N LYS A 106 23.58 -32.88 10.83
CA LYS A 106 22.87 -31.91 11.67
C LYS A 106 23.33 -30.51 11.32
N LEU A 107 22.38 -29.59 11.18
CA LEU A 107 22.60 -28.19 10.84
C LEU A 107 22.28 -27.31 12.05
N GLN A 108 23.29 -26.65 12.59
CA GLN A 108 23.12 -25.70 13.70
C GLN A 108 23.14 -24.26 13.15
N ALA A 109 22.09 -23.48 13.44
CA ALA A 109 22.04 -22.09 13.01
C ALA A 109 23.10 -21.27 13.75
N ILE A 110 23.97 -20.58 13.02
CA ILE A 110 25.03 -19.73 13.58
C ILE A 110 24.69 -18.25 13.39
N ASN A 111 24.12 -17.89 12.24
CA ASN A 111 23.89 -16.49 11.89
C ASN A 111 22.58 -16.30 11.14
N PHE A 112 21.94 -15.16 11.39
CA PHE A 112 20.65 -14.78 10.84
C PHE A 112 20.79 -13.41 10.19
N TYR A 113 20.55 -13.34 8.89
CA TYR A 113 20.51 -12.10 8.12
C TYR A 113 19.08 -11.83 7.68
N TYR A 114 18.56 -10.70 8.12
CA TYR A 114 17.22 -10.25 7.77
C TYR A 114 17.30 -9.24 6.62
N GLY A 115 16.62 -9.54 5.50
CA GLY A 115 16.61 -8.70 4.32
C GLY A 115 15.63 -7.52 4.37
N GLY A 116 14.86 -7.38 5.45
CA GLY A 116 13.76 -6.41 5.54
C GLY A 116 12.42 -7.00 5.09
N VAL A 117 11.37 -6.19 5.22
CA VAL A 117 10.10 -6.43 4.50
C VAL A 117 10.03 -5.43 3.36
N GLN A 118 9.75 -5.92 2.16
CA GLN A 118 9.48 -5.12 0.98
C GLN A 118 7.97 -5.08 0.75
N ARG A 119 7.43 -3.86 0.65
CA ARG A 119 6.04 -3.61 0.27
C ARG A 119 6.03 -3.27 -1.22
N MET A 120 5.33 -4.07 -2.02
CA MET A 120 5.19 -3.83 -3.46
C MET A 120 3.71 -3.66 -3.81
N SER A 121 3.35 -2.53 -4.41
CA SER A 121 2.03 -2.37 -5.00
C SER A 121 1.90 -3.30 -6.19
N ARG A 122 0.92 -4.20 -6.16
CA ARG A 122 0.73 -5.22 -7.20
C ARG A 122 0.16 -4.64 -8.49
N ALA A 123 -0.36 -3.42 -8.43
CA ALA A 123 -0.88 -2.64 -9.56
C ALA A 123 0.20 -2.13 -10.54
N MET A 124 1.44 -2.63 -10.48
CA MET A 124 2.43 -2.31 -11.50
C MET A 124 1.96 -2.84 -12.86
N PRO A 125 1.74 -1.97 -13.86
CA PRO A 125 1.33 -2.41 -15.17
C PRO A 125 2.45 -3.26 -15.75
N ILE A 126 2.10 -4.45 -16.25
CA ILE A 126 2.98 -5.41 -16.95
C ILE A 126 3.90 -4.71 -17.98
N VAL A 127 3.46 -3.56 -18.50
CA VAL A 127 4.16 -2.66 -19.42
C VAL A 127 5.53 -2.16 -18.89
N ALA A 128 5.68 -1.92 -17.59
CA ALA A 128 6.96 -1.49 -17.00
C ALA A 128 8.00 -2.62 -16.98
N MET A 129 7.54 -3.87 -16.84
CA MET A 129 8.41 -5.05 -16.83
C MET A 129 8.83 -5.46 -18.23
N GLU A 130 7.94 -5.29 -19.22
CA GLU A 130 8.23 -5.55 -20.63
C GLU A 130 9.29 -4.58 -21.19
N MET A 131 9.19 -3.29 -20.84
CA MET A 131 10.19 -2.29 -21.22
C MET A 131 11.57 -2.52 -20.57
N ALA A 132 11.63 -3.10 -19.36
CA ALA A 132 12.89 -3.42 -18.69
C ALA A 132 13.56 -4.69 -19.28
N ALA A 133 12.76 -5.66 -19.72
CA ALA A 133 13.24 -6.88 -20.37
C ALA A 133 13.88 -6.62 -21.75
N ASP A 134 13.41 -5.60 -22.48
CA ASP A 134 13.92 -5.27 -23.81
C ASP A 134 15.30 -4.55 -23.79
N VAL A 135 15.67 -3.93 -22.66
CA VAL A 135 16.97 -3.25 -22.50
C VAL A 135 18.07 -4.16 -21.93
N ALA A 136 17.68 -5.24 -21.25
CA ALA A 136 18.61 -6.16 -20.60
C ALA A 136 18.52 -7.55 -21.25
N SER A 137 19.34 -7.78 -22.28
CA SER A 137 19.59 -9.09 -22.91
C SER A 137 20.17 -10.18 -21.98
N THR A 138 19.98 -10.07 -20.67
CA THR A 138 20.38 -11.06 -19.68
C THR A 138 19.12 -11.71 -19.13
N ALA A 139 18.96 -13.00 -19.39
CA ALA A 139 17.84 -13.86 -18.99
C ALA A 139 17.22 -13.47 -17.63
N VAL A 140 16.16 -12.66 -17.69
CA VAL A 140 15.26 -12.44 -16.57
C VAL A 140 14.38 -13.68 -16.51
N GLN A 141 14.53 -14.49 -15.47
CA GLN A 141 13.59 -15.56 -15.17
C GLN A 141 12.20 -14.95 -15.18
N SER A 142 11.34 -15.45 -16.07
CA SER A 142 9.95 -15.06 -16.16
C SER A 142 9.31 -15.25 -14.80
N VAL A 143 9.03 -14.14 -14.10
CA VAL A 143 8.17 -14.18 -12.92
C VAL A 143 6.82 -14.61 -13.46
N ALA A 144 6.35 -15.79 -13.06
CA ALA A 144 5.10 -16.33 -13.55
C ALA A 144 3.99 -15.30 -13.29
N ALA A 145 3.19 -15.01 -14.32
CA ALA A 145 2.02 -14.15 -14.14
C ALA A 145 1.15 -14.74 -13.01
N PRO A 146 0.66 -13.92 -12.07
CA PRO A 146 -0.12 -14.42 -10.95
C PRO A 146 -1.37 -15.15 -11.46
N ALA A 147 -1.73 -16.26 -10.82
CA ALA A 147 -2.88 -17.08 -11.20
C ALA A 147 -4.23 -16.37 -10.99
N VAL A 148 -4.23 -15.25 -10.27
CA VAL A 148 -5.38 -14.41 -9.96
C VAL A 148 -5.04 -12.97 -10.34
N ALA A 149 -5.98 -12.30 -11.00
CA ALA A 149 -5.81 -10.89 -11.35
C ALA A 149 -5.72 -10.05 -10.05
N PRO A 150 -4.80 -9.07 -10.00
CA PRO A 150 -4.67 -8.22 -8.81
C PRO A 150 -5.97 -7.47 -8.54
N THR A 151 -6.35 -7.35 -7.27
CA THR A 151 -7.50 -6.55 -6.86
C THR A 151 -7.12 -5.08 -6.73
N PHE A 152 -8.11 -4.20 -6.64
CA PHE A 152 -7.89 -2.78 -6.38
C PHE A 152 -7.02 -2.60 -5.13
N ASP A 153 -5.98 -1.78 -5.27
CA ASP A 153 -4.99 -1.44 -4.23
C ASP A 153 -4.35 -2.64 -3.51
N GLU A 154 -4.21 -3.78 -4.20
CA GLU A 154 -3.54 -4.95 -3.62
C GLU A 154 -2.05 -4.66 -3.35
N VAL A 155 -1.63 -4.95 -2.12
CA VAL A 155 -0.25 -4.82 -1.66
C VAL A 155 0.33 -6.19 -1.37
N GLU A 156 1.48 -6.47 -1.97
CA GLU A 156 2.26 -7.66 -1.69
C GLU A 156 3.36 -7.35 -0.66
N TYR A 157 3.43 -8.19 0.37
CA TYR A 157 4.49 -8.15 1.38
C TYR A 157 5.46 -9.30 1.11
N GLN A 158 6.72 -8.98 0.91
CA GLN A 158 7.78 -9.96 0.72
C GLN A 158 8.86 -9.78 1.80
N SER A 159 9.33 -10.89 2.37
CA SER A 159 10.47 -10.87 3.27
C SER A 159 11.45 -11.95 2.89
N SER A 160 12.74 -11.67 3.08
CA SER A 160 13.80 -12.66 2.90
C SER A 160 14.57 -12.82 4.20
N VAL A 161 14.78 -14.08 4.59
CA VAL A 161 15.60 -14.46 5.73
C VAL A 161 16.69 -15.40 5.22
N THR A 162 17.94 -15.05 5.46
CA THR A 162 19.08 -15.92 5.17
C THR A 162 19.66 -16.43 6.48
N VAL A 163 19.70 -17.75 6.66
CA VAL A 163 20.28 -18.37 7.84
C VAL A 163 21.50 -19.17 7.44
N VAL A 164 22.62 -18.91 8.11
CA VAL A 164 23.87 -19.66 7.92
C VAL A 164 23.92 -20.77 8.96
N PHE A 165 24.08 -22.00 8.49
CA PHE A 165 24.16 -23.18 9.32
C PHE A 165 25.57 -23.77 9.34
N GLU A 166 26.02 -24.24 10.51
CA GLU A 166 27.18 -25.11 10.65
C GLU A 166 26.75 -26.56 10.51
N ILE A 167 27.59 -27.37 9.87
CA ILE A 167 27.43 -28.82 9.88
C ILE A 167 28.05 -29.35 11.17
N VAL A 168 27.23 -29.95 12.02
CA VAL A 168 27.69 -30.65 13.22
C VAL A 168 27.64 -32.14 12.93
N SER A 169 28.81 -32.76 12.79
CA SER A 169 28.92 -34.22 12.72
C SER A 169 28.93 -34.78 14.14
N ASP A 170 28.01 -35.69 14.46
CA ASP A 170 28.20 -36.58 15.60
C ASP A 170 29.34 -37.54 15.20
N ASN A 171 30.47 -37.37 15.89
CA ASN A 171 31.76 -38.05 15.69
C ASN A 171 31.65 -39.57 15.40
#